data_AF-A0A0D7F3I6-F1
#
_entry.id   AF-A0A0D7F3I6-F1
#
_cell.length_a   1.000
_cell.length_b   1.000
_cell.length_c   1.000
_cell.angle_alpha   90.00
_cell.angle_beta   90.00
_cell.angle_gamma   90.00
#
_symmetry.space_group_name_H-M   'P 1'
#
loop_
_entity.id
_entity.type
_entity.pdbx_description
1 polymer ?
#
loop_
_entity_poly.entity_id
_entity_poly.type
_entity_poly.pdbx_seq_one_letter_code
_entity_poly.pdbx_strand_id
1 'polypeptide(L)'
;MVPKTAAEYQFEASDKLKPFIGNLDKDPVFNSTRELALKAGITDKQFKAFLPAVLEHFVDGGLVDQPIDAKAQLRAMAGPNAANLDEAAKEAAGAKRVSSNVAWVDGAKAQGMFPDPVAEFFAASLASDPRAHEAIEWLRGKSAEPKPALGGASGGSAAGAEALQQRNLDPRNNPNSATFDRGFAAETDRLFQAQYGA
;
A
#
# COMPACT_ATOMS: atom_id res chain seq x y z
N MET A 1 33.51 -27.85 -24.30
CA MET A 1 34.55 -28.28 -23.35
C MET A 1 33.94 -28.32 -21.96
N VAL A 2 34.33 -29.29 -21.12
CA VAL A 2 33.99 -29.27 -19.69
C VAL A 2 34.89 -28.21 -19.04
N PRO A 3 34.35 -27.24 -18.31
CA PRO A 3 35.17 -26.24 -17.62
C PRO A 3 36.13 -26.87 -16.62
N LYS A 4 37.21 -26.16 -16.28
CA LYS A 4 38.17 -26.66 -15.27
C LYS A 4 37.70 -26.40 -13.85
N THR A 5 36.90 -25.36 -13.67
CA THR A 5 36.33 -24.95 -12.39
C THR A 5 34.84 -24.65 -12.53
N ALA A 6 34.09 -24.75 -11.42
CA ALA A 6 32.65 -24.46 -11.43
C ALA A 6 32.36 -22.99 -11.79
N ALA A 7 33.26 -22.07 -11.43
CA ALA A 7 33.10 -20.64 -11.71
C ALA A 7 33.11 -20.30 -13.22
N GLU A 8 33.68 -21.16 -14.06
CA GLU A 8 33.80 -20.96 -15.51
C GLU A 8 32.51 -21.23 -16.29
N TYR A 9 31.49 -21.86 -15.68
CA TYR A 9 30.18 -21.99 -16.32
C TYR A 9 29.56 -20.61 -16.47
N GLN A 10 29.21 -20.26 -17.72
CA GLN A 10 28.47 -19.03 -17.97
C GLN A 10 26.98 -19.31 -18.05
N PHE A 11 26.21 -18.34 -17.57
CA PHE A 11 24.76 -18.35 -17.65
C PHE A 11 24.30 -17.02 -18.22
N GLU A 12 23.48 -17.08 -19.26
CA GLU A 12 22.84 -15.92 -19.86
C GLU A 12 21.34 -16.07 -19.68
N ALA A 13 20.75 -15.16 -18.91
CA ALA A 13 19.31 -15.13 -18.71
C ALA A 13 18.62 -14.71 -20.02
N SER A 14 17.62 -15.47 -20.45
CA SER A 14 16.69 -15.02 -21.48
C SER A 14 15.86 -13.84 -20.97
N ASP A 15 15.20 -13.12 -21.88
CA ASP A 15 14.32 -11.99 -21.51
C ASP A 15 13.22 -12.39 -20.52
N LYS A 16 12.72 -13.64 -20.62
CA LYS A 16 11.72 -14.18 -19.70
C LYS A 16 12.28 -14.39 -18.28
N LEU A 17 13.55 -14.78 -18.16
CA LEU A 17 14.17 -15.08 -16.87
C LEU A 17 14.78 -13.85 -16.18
N LYS A 18 15.14 -12.81 -16.93
CA LYS A 18 15.71 -11.56 -16.37
C LYS A 18 15.00 -11.02 -15.14
N PRO A 19 13.66 -10.93 -15.06
CA PRO A 19 13.00 -10.36 -13.88
C PRO A 19 13.03 -11.28 -12.66
N PHE A 20 13.35 -12.57 -12.81
CA PHE A 20 13.47 -13.54 -11.73
C PHE A 20 14.88 -13.69 -11.19
N ILE A 21 15.89 -13.20 -11.93
CA ILE A 21 17.29 -13.48 -11.66
C ILE A 21 17.96 -12.25 -11.05
N GLY A 22 18.39 -12.41 -9.79
CA GLY A 22 19.18 -11.43 -9.06
C GLY A 22 20.69 -11.61 -9.27
N ASN A 23 21.47 -11.37 -8.23
CA ASN A 23 22.91 -11.56 -8.27
C ASN A 23 23.29 -13.04 -8.14
N LEU A 24 23.47 -13.72 -9.27
CA LEU A 24 23.81 -15.14 -9.36
C LEU A 24 25.15 -15.50 -8.69
N ASP A 25 26.13 -14.60 -8.64
CA ASP A 25 27.42 -14.90 -8.00
C ASP A 25 27.29 -15.10 -6.49
N LYS A 26 26.28 -14.45 -5.90
CA LYS A 26 25.93 -14.60 -4.48
C LYS A 26 24.87 -15.66 -4.23
N ASP A 27 24.35 -16.29 -5.27
CA ASP A 27 23.31 -17.31 -5.15
C ASP A 27 23.95 -18.68 -4.81
N PRO A 28 23.72 -19.21 -3.58
CA PRO A 28 24.29 -20.49 -3.17
C PRO A 28 23.73 -21.67 -3.98
N VAL A 29 22.50 -21.59 -4.47
CA VAL A 29 21.88 -22.61 -5.32
C VAL A 29 22.53 -22.61 -6.69
N PHE A 30 22.76 -21.43 -7.27
CA PHE A 30 23.47 -21.33 -8.56
C PHE A 30 24.90 -21.86 -8.45
N ASN A 31 25.63 -21.50 -7.38
CA ASN A 31 26.97 -22.03 -7.11
C ASN A 31 26.98 -23.56 -6.99
N SER A 32 26.07 -24.13 -6.21
CA SER A 32 25.92 -25.58 -6.09
C SER A 32 25.56 -26.25 -7.41
N THR A 33 24.70 -25.63 -8.23
CA THR A 33 24.33 -26.14 -9.55
C THR A 33 25.55 -26.21 -10.47
N ARG A 34 26.45 -25.22 -10.44
CA ARG A 34 27.71 -25.23 -11.20
C ARG A 34 28.66 -26.33 -10.74
N GLU A 35 28.76 -26.55 -9.43
CA GLU A 35 29.57 -27.65 -8.86
C GLU A 35 29.04 -29.03 -9.28
N LEU A 36 27.73 -29.22 -9.24
CA LEU A 36 27.07 -30.45 -9.69
C LEU A 36 27.28 -30.68 -11.19
N ALA A 37 27.16 -29.63 -12.00
CA ALA A 37 27.42 -29.70 -13.43
C ALA A 37 28.87 -30.12 -13.73
N LEU A 38 29.85 -29.53 -13.02
CA LEU A 38 31.26 -29.92 -13.14
C LEU A 38 31.47 -31.40 -12.79
N LYS A 39 30.91 -31.84 -11.66
CA LYS A 39 31.02 -33.24 -11.19
C LYS A 39 30.36 -34.22 -12.16
N ALA A 40 29.28 -33.82 -12.83
CA ALA A 40 28.59 -34.61 -13.84
C ALA A 40 29.26 -34.57 -15.22
N GLY A 41 30.34 -33.80 -15.39
CA GLY A 41 31.03 -33.67 -16.67
C GLY A 41 30.22 -32.93 -17.74
N ILE A 42 29.28 -32.08 -17.32
CA ILE A 42 28.49 -31.27 -18.25
C ILE A 42 29.42 -30.25 -18.93
N THR A 43 29.28 -30.07 -20.24
CA THR A 43 30.03 -29.03 -20.93
C THR A 43 29.38 -27.66 -20.74
N ASP A 44 30.17 -26.59 -20.81
CA ASP A 44 29.65 -25.21 -20.75
C ASP A 44 28.51 -24.97 -21.77
N LYS A 45 28.65 -25.52 -22.98
CA LYS A 45 27.61 -25.47 -24.02
C LYS A 45 26.31 -26.16 -23.59
N GLN A 46 26.40 -27.34 -22.97
CA GLN A 46 25.22 -28.05 -22.48
C GLN A 46 24.56 -27.31 -21.32
N PHE A 47 25.37 -26.77 -20.40
CA PHE A 47 24.88 -26.00 -19.26
C PHE A 47 24.08 -24.76 -19.71
N LYS A 48 24.62 -23.98 -20.65
CA LYS A 48 23.95 -22.81 -21.23
C LYS A 48 22.66 -23.14 -21.97
N ALA A 49 22.59 -24.30 -22.62
CA ALA A 49 21.38 -24.71 -23.33
C ALA A 49 20.31 -25.26 -22.37
N PHE A 50 20.73 -26.00 -21.35
CA PHE A 50 19.82 -26.75 -20.48
C PHE A 50 19.26 -25.90 -19.34
N LEU A 51 20.11 -25.18 -18.60
CA LEU A 51 19.67 -24.52 -17.38
C LEU A 51 18.62 -23.42 -17.63
N PRO A 52 18.79 -22.49 -18.60
CA PRO A 52 17.73 -21.52 -18.91
C PRO A 52 16.42 -22.18 -19.31
N ALA A 53 16.45 -23.22 -20.15
CA ALA A 53 15.24 -23.92 -20.59
C ALA A 53 14.47 -24.56 -19.42
N VAL A 54 15.18 -25.17 -18.46
CA VAL A 54 14.56 -25.72 -17.24
C VAL A 54 13.95 -24.62 -16.37
N LEU A 55 14.67 -23.51 -16.17
CA LEU A 55 14.16 -22.38 -15.40
C LEU A 55 12.93 -21.76 -16.05
N GLU A 56 12.90 -21.64 -17.38
CA GLU A 56 11.74 -21.18 -18.12
C GLU A 56 10.55 -22.12 -17.94
N HIS A 57 10.77 -23.44 -17.93
CA HIS A 57 9.71 -24.41 -17.66
C HIS A 57 9.13 -24.28 -16.24
N PHE A 58 9.92 -23.90 -15.23
CA PHE A 58 9.39 -23.60 -13.90
C PHE A 58 8.50 -22.35 -13.92
N VAL A 59 8.89 -21.32 -14.66
CA VAL A 59 8.08 -20.11 -14.84
C VAL A 59 6.78 -20.44 -15.58
N ASP A 60 6.87 -21.16 -16.70
CA ASP A 60 5.72 -21.52 -17.53
C ASP A 60 4.79 -22.51 -16.83
N GLY A 61 5.33 -23.37 -15.98
CA GLY A 61 4.58 -24.28 -15.12
C GLY A 61 3.94 -23.60 -13.90
N GLY A 62 4.16 -22.30 -13.69
CA GLY A 62 3.64 -21.57 -12.53
C GLY A 62 4.23 -22.04 -11.19
N LEU A 63 5.42 -22.65 -11.22
CA LEU A 63 6.12 -23.15 -10.03
C LEU A 63 7.00 -22.07 -9.38
N VAL A 64 7.07 -20.89 -9.99
CA VAL A 64 7.77 -19.71 -9.48
C VAL A 64 6.78 -18.55 -9.50
N ASP A 65 6.63 -17.87 -8.36
CA ASP A 65 5.80 -16.67 -8.28
C ASP A 65 6.35 -15.59 -9.22
N GLN A 66 5.43 -14.88 -9.89
CA GLN A 66 5.83 -13.80 -10.78
C GLN A 66 6.52 -12.67 -9.99
N PRO A 67 7.58 -12.05 -10.54
CA PRO A 67 8.29 -11.00 -9.85
C PRO A 67 7.35 -9.82 -9.65
N ILE A 68 7.36 -9.24 -8.45
CA ILE A 68 6.52 -8.10 -8.14
C ILE A 68 7.14 -6.86 -8.79
N ASP A 69 6.45 -6.27 -9.76
CA ASP A 69 6.75 -4.92 -10.23
C ASP A 69 6.22 -3.92 -9.19
N ALA A 70 7.11 -3.43 -8.34
CA ALA A 70 6.78 -2.49 -7.28
C ALA A 70 6.11 -1.20 -7.81
N LYS A 71 6.48 -0.73 -9.01
CA LYS A 71 5.88 0.47 -9.61
C LYS A 71 4.47 0.15 -10.11
N ALA A 72 4.30 -0.95 -10.83
CA ALA A 72 2.97 -1.40 -11.26
C ALA A 72 2.04 -1.63 -10.06
N GLN A 73 2.57 -2.19 -8.97
CA GLN A 73 1.82 -2.39 -7.73
C GLN A 73 1.39 -1.04 -7.12
N LEU A 74 2.29 -0.07 -6.99
CA LEU A 74 1.94 1.27 -6.50
C LEU A 74 0.89 1.94 -7.39
N ARG A 75 0.99 1.83 -8.72
CA ARG A 75 -0.02 2.37 -9.63
C ARG A 75 -1.38 1.71 -9.44
N ALA A 76 -1.41 0.39 -9.22
CA ALA A 76 -2.65 -0.32 -8.90
C ALA A 76 -3.25 0.14 -7.56
N MET A 77 -2.43 0.58 -6.60
CA MET A 77 -2.89 1.15 -5.34
C MET A 77 -3.51 2.56 -5.47
N ALA A 78 -3.29 3.29 -6.57
CA ALA A 78 -3.67 4.71 -6.70
C ALA A 78 -5.18 4.99 -6.66
N GLY A 79 -6.02 3.99 -6.93
CA GLY A 79 -7.48 4.09 -6.88
C GLY A 79 -8.09 4.85 -8.08
N PRO A 80 -9.43 4.94 -8.15
CA PRO A 80 -10.15 5.41 -9.33
C PRO A 80 -9.89 6.89 -9.67
N ASN A 81 -9.64 7.73 -8.68
CA ASN A 81 -9.39 9.17 -8.88
C ASN A 81 -8.07 9.46 -9.62
N ALA A 82 -7.14 8.49 -9.63
CA ALA A 82 -5.86 8.60 -10.31
C ALA A 82 -5.85 7.95 -11.69
N ALA A 83 -6.98 7.38 -12.15
CA ALA A 83 -7.03 6.58 -13.39
C ALA A 83 -6.52 7.33 -14.64
N ASN A 84 -6.77 8.64 -14.70
CA ASN A 84 -6.40 9.51 -15.82
C ASN A 84 -5.05 10.22 -15.65
N LEU A 85 -4.34 9.98 -14.55
CA LEU A 85 -3.02 10.56 -14.32
C LEU A 85 -1.95 9.84 -15.15
N ASP A 86 -0.81 10.50 -15.37
CA ASP A 86 0.37 9.83 -15.90
C ASP A 86 0.91 8.79 -14.91
N GLU A 87 1.77 7.89 -15.40
CA GLU A 87 2.28 6.76 -14.62
C GLU A 87 3.05 7.20 -13.35
N ALA A 88 3.80 8.29 -13.40
CA ALA A 88 4.55 8.79 -12.25
C ALA A 88 3.62 9.41 -11.19
N ALA A 89 2.59 10.14 -11.64
CA ALA A 89 1.56 10.69 -10.78
C ALA A 89 0.68 9.58 -10.19
N LYS A 90 0.42 8.48 -10.91
CA LYS A 90 -0.24 7.28 -10.36
C LYS A 90 0.61 6.61 -9.27
N GLU A 91 1.91 6.44 -9.50
CA GLU A 91 2.82 5.90 -8.47
C GLU A 91 2.79 6.75 -7.19
N ALA A 92 2.89 8.06 -7.34
CA ALA A 92 2.85 8.99 -6.20
C ALA A 92 1.49 8.97 -5.48
N ALA A 93 0.38 8.92 -6.24
CA ALA A 93 -0.96 8.80 -5.69
C ALA A 93 -1.15 7.48 -4.92
N GLY A 94 -0.67 6.37 -5.47
CA GLY A 94 -0.67 5.06 -4.81
C GLY A 94 0.12 5.05 -3.52
N ALA A 95 1.37 5.52 -3.55
CA ALA A 95 2.22 5.63 -2.36
C ALA A 95 1.56 6.49 -1.26
N LYS A 96 0.95 7.62 -1.65
CA LYS A 96 0.21 8.50 -0.73
C LYS A 96 -1.03 7.82 -0.16
N ARG A 97 -1.79 7.07 -0.98
CA ARG A 97 -3.00 6.37 -0.53
C ARG A 97 -2.64 5.25 0.46
N VAL A 98 -1.56 4.52 0.20
CA VAL A 98 -1.04 3.49 1.09
C VAL A 98 -0.67 4.09 2.44
N SER A 99 0.20 5.10 2.45
CA SER A 99 0.64 5.73 3.70
C SER A 99 -0.52 6.34 4.50
N SER A 100 -1.47 6.99 3.83
CA SER A 100 -2.64 7.59 4.47
C SER A 100 -3.56 6.54 5.11
N ASN A 101 -3.80 5.42 4.45
CA ASN A 101 -4.70 4.39 4.96
C ASN A 101 -4.03 3.56 6.07
N VAL A 102 -2.72 3.29 5.99
CA VAL A 102 -1.97 2.66 7.09
C VAL A 102 -2.01 3.54 8.34
N ALA A 103 -1.69 4.83 8.21
CA ALA A 103 -1.73 5.76 9.34
C ALA A 103 -3.12 5.86 9.98
N TRP A 104 -4.18 5.75 9.18
CA TRP A 104 -5.55 5.73 9.69
C TRP A 104 -5.86 4.45 10.47
N VAL A 105 -5.44 3.28 9.99
CA VAL A 105 -5.60 2.01 10.72
C VAL A 105 -4.87 2.05 12.05
N ASP A 106 -3.64 2.55 12.05
CA ASP A 106 -2.84 2.69 13.28
C ASP A 106 -3.53 3.62 14.28
N GLY A 107 -4.08 4.74 13.80
CA GLY A 107 -4.88 5.65 14.62
C GLY A 107 -6.15 5.00 15.15
N ALA A 108 -6.87 4.25 14.32
CA ALA A 108 -8.09 3.54 14.70
C ALA A 108 -7.82 2.45 15.74
N LYS A 109 -6.70 1.73 15.62
CA LYS A 109 -6.19 0.79 16.63
C LYS A 109 -5.91 1.51 17.95
N ALA A 110 -5.16 2.61 17.91
CA ALA A 110 -4.82 3.40 19.10
C ALA A 110 -6.06 3.96 19.82
N GLN A 111 -7.12 4.27 19.08
CA GLN A 111 -8.41 4.73 19.61
C GLN A 111 -9.34 3.60 20.05
N GLY A 112 -8.93 2.34 19.92
CA GLY A 112 -9.75 1.17 20.27
C GLY A 112 -10.92 0.92 19.32
N MET A 113 -10.93 1.53 18.12
CA MET A 113 -11.95 1.28 17.10
C MET A 113 -11.83 -0.11 16.50
N PHE A 114 -10.59 -0.61 16.39
CA PHE A 114 -10.32 -1.97 15.92
C PHE A 114 -9.63 -2.78 17.02
N PRO A 115 -10.09 -4.01 17.28
CA PRO A 115 -9.30 -5.00 18.00
C PRO A 115 -7.98 -5.27 17.27
N ASP A 116 -6.94 -5.63 18.02
CA ASP A 116 -5.59 -5.89 17.47
C ASP A 116 -5.60 -6.83 16.24
N PRO A 117 -6.30 -7.98 16.23
CA PRO A 117 -6.32 -8.86 15.06
C PRO A 117 -6.92 -8.23 13.81
N VAL A 118 -7.88 -7.31 13.99
CA VAL A 118 -8.52 -6.59 12.87
C VAL A 118 -7.57 -5.54 12.30
N ALA A 119 -6.87 -4.81 13.16
CA ALA A 119 -5.86 -3.84 12.73
C ALA A 119 -4.68 -4.51 12.01
N GLU A 120 -4.22 -5.66 12.52
CA GLU A 120 -3.17 -6.47 11.89
C GLU A 120 -3.58 -7.00 10.51
N PHE A 121 -4.82 -7.49 10.40
CA PHE A 121 -5.39 -7.90 9.11
C PHE A 121 -5.38 -6.75 8.09
N PHE A 122 -5.81 -5.56 8.50
CA PHE A 122 -5.79 -4.40 7.61
C PHE A 122 -4.38 -3.95 7.25
N ALA A 123 -3.43 -3.93 8.20
CA ALA A 123 -2.04 -3.61 7.93
C ALA A 123 -1.41 -4.55 6.88
N ALA A 124 -1.66 -5.86 7.00
CA ALA A 124 -1.18 -6.84 6.02
C ALA A 124 -1.88 -6.71 4.66
N SER A 125 -3.19 -6.47 4.67
CA SER A 125 -3.99 -6.36 3.44
C SER A 125 -3.67 -5.09 2.65
N LEU A 126 -3.44 -3.96 3.33
CA LEU A 126 -3.04 -2.70 2.68
C LEU A 126 -1.65 -2.74 2.02
N ALA A 127 -0.79 -3.68 2.43
CA ALA A 127 0.50 -3.86 1.80
C ALA A 127 0.40 -4.59 0.45
N SER A 128 -0.70 -5.31 0.19
CA SER A 128 -0.77 -6.30 -0.88
C SER A 128 -2.00 -6.19 -1.78
N ASP A 129 -3.11 -5.61 -1.31
CA ASP A 129 -4.39 -5.61 -2.03
C ASP A 129 -4.96 -4.19 -2.21
N PRO A 130 -5.08 -3.68 -3.46
CA PRO A 130 -5.73 -2.41 -3.76
C PRO A 130 -7.16 -2.27 -3.22
N ARG A 131 -7.90 -3.39 -3.11
CA ARG A 131 -9.29 -3.42 -2.63
C ARG A 131 -9.37 -3.18 -1.12
N ALA A 132 -8.31 -3.51 -0.37
CA ALA A 132 -8.24 -3.22 1.06
C ALA A 132 -8.28 -1.71 1.33
N HIS A 133 -7.69 -0.91 0.44
CA HIS A 133 -7.76 0.56 0.53
C HIS A 133 -9.20 1.06 0.32
N GLU A 134 -9.93 0.49 -0.64
CA GLU A 134 -11.34 0.84 -0.89
C GLU A 134 -12.23 0.47 0.30
N ALA A 135 -12.02 -0.73 0.87
CA ALA A 135 -12.76 -1.19 2.04
C ALA A 135 -12.56 -0.26 3.25
N ILE A 136 -11.32 0.17 3.50
CA ILE A 136 -11.01 1.11 4.59
C ILE A 136 -11.58 2.50 4.33
N GLU A 137 -11.49 3.00 3.10
CA GLU A 137 -12.08 4.28 2.72
C GLU A 137 -13.60 4.27 2.90
N TRP A 138 -14.25 3.16 2.55
CA TRP A 138 -15.67 2.95 2.80
C TRP A 138 -15.98 2.90 4.30
N LEU A 139 -15.22 2.15 5.10
CA LEU A 139 -15.38 2.08 6.56
C LEU A 139 -15.18 3.45 7.22
N ARG A 140 -14.19 4.21 6.76
CA ARG A 140 -13.92 5.58 7.22
C ARG A 140 -15.08 6.52 6.85
N GLY A 141 -15.62 6.38 5.63
CA GLY A 141 -16.80 7.13 5.19
C GLY A 141 -18.07 6.80 5.98
N LYS A 142 -18.21 5.56 6.46
CA LYS A 142 -19.31 5.15 7.36
C LYS A 142 -19.08 5.57 8.81
N SER A 143 -17.84 5.59 9.28
CA SER A 143 -17.47 6.05 10.62
C SER A 143 -17.51 7.58 10.74
N ALA A 144 -17.55 8.30 9.62
CA ALA A 144 -17.78 9.74 9.53
C ALA A 144 -19.25 10.12 9.81
N GLU A 145 -19.89 9.47 10.79
CA GLU A 145 -20.93 10.20 11.54
C GLU A 145 -20.27 11.45 12.14
N PRO A 146 -20.94 12.61 12.12
CA PRO A 146 -20.35 13.88 12.52
C PRO A 146 -20.08 13.88 14.02
N LYS A 147 -18.97 13.27 14.43
CA LYS A 147 -18.36 13.51 15.73
C LYS A 147 -17.67 14.87 15.63
N PRO A 148 -18.10 15.89 16.39
CA PRO A 148 -17.37 17.14 16.45
C PRO A 148 -15.92 16.83 16.81
N ALA A 149 -14.98 17.32 16.01
CA ALA A 149 -13.56 17.10 16.25
C ALA A 149 -13.20 17.72 17.61
N LEU A 150 -13.06 16.87 18.63
CA LEU A 150 -12.51 17.29 19.91
C LEU A 150 -11.00 17.50 19.72
N GLY A 151 -10.63 18.78 19.60
CA GLY A 151 -9.46 19.35 20.25
C GLY A 151 -8.07 18.93 19.75
N GLY A 152 -7.36 19.91 19.19
CA GLY A 152 -5.94 20.08 19.50
C GLY A 152 -4.95 19.60 18.44
N ALA A 153 -4.93 20.26 17.28
CA ALA A 153 -3.68 20.50 16.56
C ALA A 153 -3.85 21.77 15.71
N SER A 154 -3.01 22.76 16.00
CA SER A 154 -2.81 23.95 15.21
C SER A 154 -2.49 23.59 13.76
N GLY A 155 -3.45 23.76 12.87
CA GLY A 155 -3.29 23.53 11.44
C GLY A 155 -4.52 24.04 10.71
N GLY A 156 -4.47 25.32 10.31
CA GLY A 156 -5.57 26.00 9.64
C GLY A 156 -6.10 25.21 8.46
N SER A 157 -7.42 25.02 8.41
CA SER A 157 -8.09 24.50 7.22
C SER A 157 -9.42 25.22 7.03
N ALA A 158 -9.66 25.71 5.83
CA ALA A 158 -10.95 26.24 5.38
C ALA A 158 -12.10 25.24 5.64
N ALA A 159 -11.79 23.95 5.74
CA ALA A 159 -12.71 22.88 6.12
C ALA A 159 -13.31 23.05 7.54
N GLY A 160 -12.59 23.64 8.49
CA GLY A 160 -13.10 23.93 9.84
C GLY A 160 -14.09 25.10 9.85
N ALA A 161 -13.84 26.15 9.06
CA ALA A 161 -14.72 27.31 8.97
C ALA A 161 -16.06 26.97 8.29
N GLU A 162 -16.02 26.16 7.22
CA GLU A 162 -17.21 25.68 6.53
C GLU A 162 -18.05 24.76 7.44
N ALA A 163 -17.40 23.84 8.15
CA ALA A 163 -18.07 23.00 9.14
C ALA A 163 -18.74 23.80 10.27
N LEU A 164 -18.11 24.89 10.73
CA LEU A 164 -18.69 25.77 11.75
C LEU A 164 -19.88 26.57 11.22
N GLN A 165 -19.82 27.07 9.99
CA GLN A 165 -20.96 27.73 9.36
C GLN A 165 -22.16 26.78 9.22
N GLN A 166 -21.92 25.53 8.83
CA GLN A 166 -22.99 24.52 8.74
C GLN A 166 -23.62 24.21 10.11
N ARG A 167 -22.81 24.16 11.17
CA ARG A 167 -23.33 24.01 12.55
C ARG A 167 -24.16 25.21 13.00
N ASN A 168 -23.78 26.42 12.60
CA ASN A 168 -24.53 27.63 12.94
C ASN A 168 -25.93 27.66 12.29
N LEU A 169 -26.03 27.13 11.07
CA LEU A 169 -27.27 27.04 10.30
C LEU A 169 -28.14 25.83 10.67
N ASP A 170 -27.63 24.89 11.46
CA ASP A 170 -28.35 23.69 11.88
C ASP A 170 -29.55 24.08 12.78
N PRO A 171 -30.78 23.56 12.51
CA PRO A 171 -31.95 23.81 13.33
C PRO A 171 -31.77 23.50 14.83
N ARG A 172 -30.85 22.61 15.19
CA ARG A 172 -30.50 22.31 16.58
C ARG A 172 -29.80 23.46 17.31
N ASN A 173 -29.19 24.39 16.57
CA ASN A 173 -28.57 25.61 17.11
C ASN A 173 -29.55 26.79 17.24
N ASN A 174 -30.76 26.68 16.67
CA ASN A 174 -31.74 27.76 16.67
C ASN A 174 -32.70 27.64 17.87
N PRO A 175 -32.72 28.59 18.82
CA PRO A 175 -33.57 28.53 20.02
C PRO A 175 -35.07 28.59 19.72
N ASN A 176 -35.46 29.01 18.51
CA ASN A 176 -36.84 29.05 18.06
C ASN A 176 -37.25 27.80 17.25
N SER A 177 -36.35 26.83 17.06
CA SER A 177 -36.63 25.57 16.38
C SER A 177 -37.27 24.55 17.32
N ALA A 178 -38.20 23.74 16.79
CA ALA A 178 -38.74 22.59 17.51
C ALA A 178 -37.70 21.50 17.80
N THR A 179 -36.56 21.52 17.11
CA THR A 179 -35.44 20.58 17.28
C THR A 179 -34.26 21.17 18.03
N PHE A 180 -34.45 22.31 18.72
CA PHE A 180 -33.39 22.96 19.47
C PHE A 180 -32.74 22.02 20.49
N ASP A 181 -31.42 21.92 20.44
CA ASP A 181 -30.62 21.13 21.37
C ASP A 181 -29.66 22.07 22.09
N ARG A 182 -29.86 22.21 23.40
CA ARG A 182 -29.11 23.12 24.25
C ARG A 182 -27.62 22.75 24.33
N GLY A 183 -27.29 21.46 24.28
CA GLY A 183 -25.90 20.97 24.29
C GLY A 183 -25.22 21.18 22.94
N PHE A 184 -25.94 20.98 21.85
CA PHE A 184 -25.45 21.25 20.49
C PHE A 184 -25.15 22.75 20.30
N ALA A 185 -26.01 23.63 20.81
CA ALA A 185 -25.81 25.07 20.74
C ALA A 185 -24.60 25.53 21.56
N ALA A 186 -24.49 25.08 22.82
CA ALA A 186 -23.35 25.41 23.69
C ALA A 186 -22.00 24.95 23.10
N GLU A 187 -21.94 23.77 22.48
CA GLU A 187 -20.71 23.31 21.83
C GLU A 187 -20.41 24.10 20.54
N THR A 188 -21.45 24.50 19.79
CA THR A 188 -21.26 25.36 18.62
C THR A 188 -20.68 26.72 19.01
N ASP A 189 -21.21 27.35 20.06
CA ASP A 189 -20.68 28.60 20.60
C ASP A 189 -19.22 28.46 21.07
N ARG A 190 -18.90 27.37 21.79
CA ARG A 190 -17.54 27.07 22.24
C ARG A 190 -16.55 26.97 21.08
N LEU A 191 -16.95 26.31 20.00
CA LEU A 191 -16.12 26.15 18.81
C LEU A 191 -15.96 27.47 18.03
N PHE A 192 -17.01 28.29 17.93
CA PHE A 192 -16.92 29.63 17.35
C PHE A 192 -15.98 30.54 18.15
N GLN A 193 -16.05 30.50 19.48
CA GLN A 193 -15.13 31.22 20.35
C GLN A 193 -13.69 30.72 20.22
N ALA A 194 -13.48 29.41 20.11
CA ALA A 194 -12.14 28.84 19.91
C ALA A 194 -11.53 29.19 18.54
N GLN A 195 -12.37 29.36 17.50
CA GLN A 195 -11.92 29.62 16.13
C GLN A 195 -11.75 31.11 15.82
N TYR A 196 -12.60 31.98 16.39
CA TYR A 196 -12.68 33.41 16.07
C TYR A 196 -12.50 34.32 17.28
N GLY A 197 -12.42 33.78 18.49
CA GLY A 197 -12.16 34.53 19.71
C GLY A 197 -10.66 34.72 19.93
N ALA A 198 -10.24 35.99 19.90
CA ALA A 198 -9.06 36.47 20.62
C ALA A 198 -9.49 37.01 21.98
#